data_AF-M5RRL2-F1
#
_entry.id   AF-M5RRL2-F1
#
_cell.length_a   1.000
_cell.length_b   1.000
_cell.length_c   1.000
_cell.angle_alpha   90.00
_cell.angle_beta   90.00
_cell.angle_gamma   90.00
#
_symmetry.space_group_name_H-M   'P 1'
#
loop_
_entity.id
_entity.type
_entity.pdbx_description
1 polymer ?
#
loop_
_entity_poly.entity_id
_entity_poly.type
_entity_poly.pdbx_seq_one_letter_code
_entity_poly.pdbx_strand_id
1 'polypeptide(L)'
;MTPELSAAILAQAKQGSPENGERIYRREKLQCINCHAIGTAGGLVGPNLISIGGSSQPDYILESLLTPNVKLKEGYTTTQFLTDEGRVISGIVLTENDKTIQVRLADGTVTSIVVDSIEDEAPGKSLMPAGLLDNVTQSELADLVAFLSALGRVPEYTVSTEPMLRSIETLIFTNESNDRINRTSTDAVANDRDVMKWRPLTSRVDGTFVIQEMDAFKQHRTTPPTSFIRFQVSVAFGADARLDFPSEISEAWVDGKPTPAASLRTESLPKGERTVVLAIDRTLLTMPFTIGLSGGVVAAELK
;
A
#
# COMPACT_ATOMS: atom_id res chain seq x y z
N MET A 1 -24.30 12.45 11.91
CA MET A 1 -23.72 12.18 13.25
C MET A 1 -24.00 13.40 14.13
N THR A 2 -24.34 13.24 15.42
CA THR A 2 -24.64 14.39 16.28
C THR A 2 -23.34 15.00 16.86
N PRO A 3 -23.32 16.30 17.21
CA PRO A 3 -22.15 16.93 17.85
C PRO A 3 -21.71 16.22 19.13
N GLU A 4 -22.65 15.68 19.91
CA GLU A 4 -22.37 14.96 21.16
C GLU A 4 -21.61 13.66 20.89
N LEU A 5 -21.98 12.93 19.84
CA LEU A 5 -21.30 11.71 19.42
C LEU A 5 -19.88 12.01 18.91
N SER A 6 -19.70 13.09 18.13
CA SER A 6 -18.37 13.55 17.71
C SER A 6 -17.48 13.87 18.91
N ALA A 7 -18.01 14.61 19.89
CA ALA A 7 -17.27 14.96 21.10
C ALA A 7 -16.87 13.72 21.93
N ALA A 8 -17.76 12.72 22.02
CA ALA A 8 -17.46 11.46 22.71
C ALA A 8 -16.33 10.68 22.02
N ILE A 9 -16.36 10.56 20.69
CA ILE A 9 -15.29 9.90 19.92
C ILE A 9 -13.96 10.64 20.10
N LEU A 10 -13.94 11.97 20.03
CA LEU A 10 -12.72 12.76 20.23
C LEU A 10 -12.17 12.63 21.65
N ALA A 11 -13.03 12.55 22.66
CA ALA A 11 -12.61 12.29 24.03
C ALA A 11 -11.98 10.89 24.17
N GLN A 12 -12.58 9.88 23.54
CA GLN A 12 -12.05 8.52 23.52
C GLN A 12 -10.73 8.41 22.76
N ALA A 13 -10.59 9.11 21.63
CA ALA A 13 -9.38 9.08 20.79
C ALA A 13 -8.11 9.52 21.53
N LYS A 14 -8.23 10.36 22.58
CA LYS A 14 -7.09 10.74 23.43
C LYS A 14 -6.46 9.56 24.17
N GLN A 15 -7.21 8.48 24.35
CA GLN A 15 -6.79 7.22 24.97
C GLN A 15 -6.93 6.04 24.00
N GLY A 16 -7.23 6.31 22.72
CA GLY A 16 -7.35 5.29 21.69
C GLY A 16 -5.98 4.68 21.39
N SER A 17 -5.97 3.45 20.89
CA SER A 17 -4.76 2.73 20.50
C SER A 17 -4.37 3.07 19.06
N PRO A 18 -3.24 3.77 18.82
CA PRO A 18 -2.78 4.05 17.46
C PRO A 18 -2.41 2.78 16.69
N GLU A 19 -1.97 1.72 17.37
CA GLU A 19 -1.68 0.42 16.73
C GLU A 19 -2.96 -0.22 16.18
N ASN A 20 -4.05 -0.21 16.96
CA ASN A 20 -5.35 -0.67 16.48
C ASN A 20 -5.87 0.22 15.34
N GLY A 21 -5.66 1.54 15.45
CA GLY A 21 -6.01 2.51 14.42
C GLY A 21 -5.30 2.25 13.10
N GLU A 22 -4.01 1.92 13.14
CA GLU A 22 -3.25 1.50 11.96
C GLU A 22 -3.82 0.22 11.35
N ARG A 23 -4.11 -0.78 12.18
CA ARG A 23 -4.75 -2.02 11.72
C ARG A 23 -6.11 -1.75 11.06
N ILE A 24 -6.88 -0.80 11.58
CA ILE A 24 -8.16 -0.37 10.99
C ILE A 24 -7.92 0.32 9.65
N TYR A 25 -7.00 1.29 9.59
CA TYR A 25 -6.61 2.00 8.37
C TYR A 25 -6.21 1.04 7.24
N ARG A 26 -5.51 -0.04 7.58
CA ARG A 26 -5.05 -1.08 6.64
C ARG A 26 -6.11 -2.12 6.27
N ARG A 27 -7.33 -2.08 6.83
CA ARG A 27 -8.38 -3.04 6.46
C ARG A 27 -8.74 -2.88 4.99
N GLU A 28 -8.69 -3.99 4.26
CA GLU A 28 -9.06 -4.04 2.85
C GLU A 28 -10.45 -3.42 2.62
N LYS A 29 -11.45 -3.75 3.44
CA LYS A 29 -12.81 -3.19 3.29
C LYS A 29 -12.90 -1.67 3.41
N LEU A 30 -11.94 -1.01 4.08
CA LEU A 30 -11.91 0.44 4.22
C LEU A 30 -11.11 1.12 3.11
N GLN A 31 -10.28 0.40 2.35
CA GLN A 31 -9.58 0.93 1.16
C GLN A 31 -8.71 2.18 1.42
N CYS A 32 -8.49 2.59 2.68
CA CYS A 32 -7.81 3.86 3.00
C CYS A 32 -6.41 3.89 2.36
N ILE A 33 -5.67 2.78 2.49
CA ILE A 33 -4.32 2.63 1.92
C ILE A 33 -4.29 2.67 0.39
N ASN A 34 -5.38 2.31 -0.29
CA ASN A 34 -5.45 2.31 -1.76
C ASN A 34 -5.57 3.72 -2.30
N CYS A 35 -6.12 4.65 -1.53
CA CYS A 35 -6.21 6.05 -1.90
C CYS A 35 -5.12 6.90 -1.25
N HIS A 36 -4.78 6.65 0.01
CA HIS A 36 -3.89 7.45 0.81
C HIS A 36 -2.58 6.74 1.10
N ALA A 37 -1.47 7.32 0.67
CA ALA A 37 -0.15 6.88 1.05
C ALA A 37 0.25 7.39 2.45
N ILE A 38 1.09 6.63 3.14
CA ILE A 38 1.91 7.09 4.27
C ILE A 38 3.36 6.96 3.84
N GLY A 39 3.99 8.09 3.52
CA GLY A 39 5.29 8.08 2.85
C GLY A 39 5.16 7.47 1.46
N THR A 40 5.88 6.39 1.18
CA THR A 40 5.81 5.67 -0.11
C THR A 40 4.93 4.42 -0.06
N ALA A 41 4.24 4.16 1.06
CA ALA A 41 3.34 3.03 1.24
C ALA A 41 1.88 3.45 0.97
N GLY A 42 1.28 3.00 -0.14
CA GLY A 42 -0.13 3.22 -0.48
C GLY A 42 -0.33 4.06 -1.75
N GLY A 43 -1.59 4.40 -2.04
CA GLY A 43 -1.96 5.09 -3.27
C GLY A 43 -1.83 6.60 -3.25
N LEU A 44 -1.95 7.20 -4.43
CA LEU A 44 -1.76 8.64 -4.67
C LEU A 44 -3.05 9.37 -5.07
N VAL A 45 -4.21 8.72 -4.91
CA VAL A 45 -5.52 9.31 -5.24
C VAL A 45 -5.87 10.40 -4.23
N GLY A 46 -5.70 10.11 -2.94
CA GLY A 46 -5.87 11.06 -1.84
C GLY A 46 -4.54 11.65 -1.37
N PRO A 47 -4.58 12.67 -0.50
CA PRO A 47 -3.39 13.25 0.09
C PRO A 47 -2.56 12.24 0.87
N ASN A 48 -1.24 12.36 0.77
CA ASN A 48 -0.30 11.63 1.61
C ASN A 48 -0.51 12.04 3.08
N LEU A 49 -0.64 11.06 3.97
CA LEU A 49 -0.99 11.23 5.37
C LEU A 49 0.22 11.24 6.31
N ILE A 50 1.45 11.15 5.79
CA ILE A 50 2.71 11.08 6.58
C ILE A 50 2.80 12.10 7.73
N SER A 51 2.23 13.29 7.56
CA SER A 51 2.29 14.38 8.55
C SER A 51 0.92 14.88 9.00
N ILE A 52 -0.16 14.11 8.77
CA ILE A 52 -1.54 14.58 9.00
C ILE A 52 -1.78 14.95 10.47
N GLY A 53 -1.19 14.19 11.40
CA GLY A 53 -1.26 14.48 12.83
C GLY A 53 -0.65 15.82 13.17
N GLY A 54 0.43 16.21 12.49
CA GLY A 54 1.05 17.53 12.61
C GLY A 54 0.21 18.67 12.04
N SER A 55 -0.38 18.46 10.86
CA SER A 55 -1.04 19.50 10.06
C SER A 55 -2.54 19.70 10.33
N SER A 56 -3.19 18.77 11.03
CA SER A 56 -4.63 18.81 11.25
C SER A 56 -5.00 18.51 12.70
N GLN A 57 -6.02 19.19 13.19
CA GLN A 57 -6.57 18.94 14.53
C GLN A 57 -7.46 17.68 14.50
N PRO A 58 -7.60 16.95 15.62
CA PRO A 58 -8.36 15.69 15.64
C PRO A 58 -9.84 15.82 15.22
N ASP A 59 -10.47 16.96 15.51
CA ASP A 59 -11.84 17.28 15.08
C ASP A 59 -11.95 17.40 13.56
N TYR A 60 -10.97 18.05 12.91
CA TYR A 60 -10.86 18.10 11.45
C TYR A 60 -10.68 16.70 10.84
N ILE A 61 -9.84 15.86 11.46
CA ILE A 61 -9.60 14.49 11.00
C ILE A 61 -10.91 13.68 11.08
N LEU A 62 -11.61 13.72 12.21
CA LEU A 62 -12.87 13.02 12.40
C LEU A 62 -13.96 13.51 11.43
N GLU A 63 -14.08 14.82 11.24
CA GLU A 63 -15.05 15.40 10.29
C GLU A 63 -14.75 14.95 8.85
N SER A 64 -13.48 14.95 8.45
CA SER A 64 -13.05 14.52 7.11
C SER A 64 -13.34 13.04 6.85
N LEU A 65 -13.17 12.20 7.87
CA LEU A 65 -13.50 10.77 7.83
C LEU A 65 -15.01 10.52 7.63
N LEU A 66 -15.85 11.29 8.29
CA LEU A 66 -17.30 11.10 8.29
C LEU A 66 -18.01 11.82 7.14
N THR A 67 -17.47 12.94 6.70
CA THR A 67 -18.06 13.83 5.71
C THR A 67 -17.04 14.23 4.64
N PRO A 68 -16.55 13.26 3.84
CA PRO A 68 -15.44 13.47 2.91
C PRO A 68 -15.73 14.50 1.80
N ASN A 69 -17.01 14.81 1.54
CA ASN A 69 -17.43 15.81 0.55
C ASN A 69 -17.43 17.25 1.06
N VAL A 70 -17.30 17.47 2.37
CA VAL A 70 -17.40 18.83 2.97
C VAL A 70 -16.04 19.55 2.94
N LYS A 71 -14.95 18.80 3.07
CA LYS A 71 -13.59 19.33 3.25
C LYS A 71 -12.68 18.80 2.14
N LEU A 72 -12.81 19.35 0.94
CA LEU A 72 -11.91 19.03 -0.17
C LEU A 72 -10.60 19.80 0.00
N LYS A 73 -9.49 19.08 0.16
CA LYS A 73 -8.16 19.68 0.16
C LYS A 73 -7.84 20.22 -1.24
N GLU A 74 -7.22 21.39 -1.30
CA GLU A 74 -6.71 21.95 -2.54
C GLU A 74 -5.77 20.95 -3.25
N GLY A 75 -5.93 20.82 -4.57
CA GLY A 75 -5.21 19.83 -5.38
C GLY A 75 -5.79 18.40 -5.33
N TYR A 76 -6.85 18.17 -4.57
CA TYR A 76 -7.59 16.89 -4.50
C TYR A 76 -9.08 17.07 -4.81
N THR A 77 -9.42 18.19 -5.43
CA THR A 77 -10.77 18.47 -5.93
C THR A 77 -10.97 17.69 -7.23
N THR A 78 -12.08 16.99 -7.33
CA THR A 78 -12.43 16.24 -8.54
C THR A 78 -13.07 17.18 -9.55
N THR A 79 -12.81 16.93 -10.83
CA THR A 79 -13.52 17.53 -11.96
C THR A 79 -14.25 16.43 -12.74
N GLN A 80 -15.46 16.73 -13.19
CA GLN A 80 -16.23 15.91 -14.12
C GLN A 80 -16.15 16.52 -15.52
N PHE A 81 -15.77 15.71 -16.49
CA PHE A 81 -15.67 16.08 -17.90
C PHE A 81 -16.70 15.27 -18.69
N LEU A 82 -17.53 15.96 -19.48
CA LEU A 82 -18.35 15.35 -20.52
C LEU A 82 -17.62 15.48 -21.85
N THR A 83 -17.39 14.36 -22.55
CA THR A 83 -16.79 14.38 -23.88
C THR A 83 -17.83 14.40 -24.99
N ASP A 84 -17.44 14.80 -26.20
CA ASP A 84 -18.24 14.76 -27.43
C ASP A 84 -18.71 13.35 -27.82
N GLU A 85 -17.97 12.32 -27.40
CA GLU A 85 -18.38 10.91 -27.47
C GLU A 85 -19.43 10.49 -26.42
N GLY A 86 -19.90 11.43 -25.58
CA GLY A 86 -20.85 11.18 -24.50
C GLY A 86 -20.26 10.44 -23.28
N ARG A 87 -18.93 10.41 -23.12
CA ARG A 87 -18.28 9.80 -21.95
C ARG A 87 -18.20 10.80 -20.81
N VAL A 88 -18.51 10.34 -19.60
CA VAL A 88 -18.29 11.12 -18.37
C VAL A 88 -17.03 10.60 -17.68
N ILE A 89 -16.03 11.46 -17.57
CA ILE A 89 -14.76 11.17 -16.90
C ILE A 89 -14.70 11.99 -15.62
N SER A 90 -14.48 11.34 -14.48
CA SER A 90 -14.40 12.01 -13.17
C SER A 90 -13.08 11.69 -12.50
N GLY A 91 -12.29 12.71 -12.16
CA GLY A 91 -11.01 12.52 -11.50
C GLY A 91 -10.33 13.82 -11.09
N ILE A 92 -9.11 13.70 -10.57
CA ILE A 92 -8.30 14.83 -10.11
C ILE A 92 -7.39 15.26 -11.26
N VAL A 93 -7.43 16.55 -11.63
CA VAL A 93 -6.53 17.13 -12.63
C VAL A 93 -5.11 17.16 -12.08
N LEU A 94 -4.19 16.51 -12.77
CA LEU A 94 -2.76 16.48 -12.43
C LEU A 94 -2.00 17.58 -13.16
N THR A 95 -2.20 17.68 -14.46
CA THR A 95 -1.60 18.68 -15.34
C THR A 95 -2.54 18.99 -16.48
N GLU A 96 -2.45 20.21 -16.98
CA GLU A 96 -3.24 20.70 -18.10
C GLU A 96 -2.34 21.54 -19.02
N ASN A 97 -2.53 21.37 -20.33
CA ASN A 97 -1.94 22.20 -21.37
C ASN A 97 -2.98 22.42 -22.48
N ASP A 98 -2.66 23.27 -23.45
CA ASP A 98 -3.55 23.67 -24.55
C ASP A 98 -4.17 22.51 -25.37
N LYS A 99 -3.63 21.28 -25.26
CA LYS A 99 -4.10 20.11 -26.03
C LYS A 99 -4.71 19.03 -25.16
N THR A 100 -4.20 18.84 -23.94
CA THR A 100 -4.54 17.68 -23.12
C THR A 100 -4.61 18.01 -21.64
N ILE A 101 -5.57 17.38 -20.97
CA ILE A 101 -5.70 17.32 -19.51
C ILE A 101 -5.31 15.92 -19.04
N GLN A 102 -4.37 15.80 -18.10
CA GLN A 102 -4.04 14.55 -17.43
C GLN A 102 -4.87 14.44 -16.16
N VAL A 103 -5.66 13.37 -16.04
CA VAL A 103 -6.62 13.17 -14.96
C VAL A 103 -6.34 11.85 -14.26
N ARG A 104 -6.20 11.89 -12.93
CA ARG A 104 -6.14 10.70 -12.07
C ARG A 104 -7.54 10.25 -11.69
N LEU A 105 -7.89 9.02 -12.02
CA LEU A 105 -9.18 8.41 -11.71
C LEU A 105 -9.19 7.80 -10.30
N ALA A 106 -10.37 7.39 -9.85
CA ALA A 106 -10.59 6.79 -8.53
C ALA A 106 -9.82 5.47 -8.30
N ASP A 107 -9.53 4.74 -9.38
CA ASP A 107 -8.72 3.52 -9.36
C ASP A 107 -7.20 3.79 -9.37
N GLY A 108 -6.80 5.06 -9.37
CA GLY A 108 -5.41 5.50 -9.41
C GLY A 108 -4.82 5.63 -10.82
N THR A 109 -5.51 5.17 -11.86
CA THR A 109 -5.04 5.29 -13.25
C THR A 109 -4.99 6.76 -13.68
N VAL A 110 -4.04 7.07 -14.55
CA VAL A 110 -3.93 8.40 -15.17
C VAL A 110 -4.35 8.29 -16.62
N THR A 111 -5.36 9.08 -17.00
CA THR A 111 -5.85 9.17 -18.37
C THR A 111 -5.62 10.56 -18.94
N SER A 112 -5.52 10.65 -20.26
CA SER A 112 -5.40 11.91 -20.99
C SER A 112 -6.70 12.19 -21.73
N ILE A 113 -7.27 13.37 -21.49
CA ILE A 113 -8.43 13.89 -22.19
C ILE A 113 -7.94 14.96 -23.17
N VAL A 114 -8.40 14.92 -24.43
CA VAL A 114 -8.11 15.97 -25.41
C VAL A 114 -9.02 17.17 -25.13
N VAL A 115 -8.45 18.36 -25.00
CA VAL A 115 -9.21 19.58 -24.64
C VAL A 115 -10.35 19.84 -25.63
N ASP A 116 -10.09 19.70 -26.93
CA ASP A 116 -11.09 19.91 -27.99
C ASP A 116 -12.26 18.90 -27.96
N SER A 117 -12.12 17.77 -27.27
CA SER A 117 -13.18 16.77 -27.12
C SER A 117 -14.11 17.03 -25.93
N ILE A 118 -13.83 18.04 -25.10
CA ILE A 118 -14.62 18.35 -23.90
C ILE A 118 -15.82 19.21 -24.29
N GLU A 119 -17.02 18.71 -24.04
CA GLU A 119 -18.28 19.44 -24.22
C GLU A 119 -18.64 20.27 -22.98
N ASP A 120 -18.39 19.73 -21.79
CA ASP A 120 -18.71 20.39 -20.52
C ASP A 120 -17.75 19.96 -19.40
N GLU A 121 -17.54 20.88 -18.46
CA GLU A 121 -16.72 20.68 -17.27
C GLU A 121 -17.46 21.18 -16.04
N ALA A 122 -17.55 20.34 -15.00
CA ALA A 122 -18.19 20.70 -13.75
C ALA A 122 -17.38 20.23 -12.54
N PRO A 123 -17.46 20.93 -11.39
CA PRO A 123 -16.93 20.45 -10.13
C PRO A 123 -17.50 19.06 -9.77
N GLY A 124 -16.62 18.14 -9.42
CA GLY A 124 -16.96 16.79 -8.96
C GLY A 124 -17.11 16.69 -7.44
N LYS A 125 -17.60 15.54 -6.98
CA LYS A 125 -17.59 15.15 -5.56
C LYS A 125 -16.24 14.56 -5.16
N SER A 126 -15.98 14.42 -3.86
CA SER A 126 -14.79 13.72 -3.36
C SER A 126 -14.71 12.32 -3.95
N LEU A 127 -13.49 11.88 -4.32
CA LEU A 127 -13.24 10.48 -4.68
C LEU A 127 -13.26 9.55 -3.46
N MET A 128 -13.19 10.10 -2.23
CA MET A 128 -13.35 9.30 -1.02
C MET A 128 -14.82 8.88 -0.84
N PRO A 129 -15.12 7.56 -0.81
CA PRO A 129 -16.50 7.08 -0.72
C PRO A 129 -17.19 7.50 0.57
N ALA A 130 -18.46 7.91 0.47
CA ALA A 130 -19.32 8.09 1.64
C ALA A 130 -19.72 6.72 2.21
N GLY A 131 -20.00 6.66 3.52
CA GLY A 131 -20.44 5.43 4.20
C GLY A 131 -19.34 4.39 4.44
N LEU A 132 -18.09 4.71 4.12
CA LEU A 132 -16.95 3.79 4.30
C LEU A 132 -16.80 3.32 5.76
N LEU A 133 -17.20 4.17 6.71
CA LEU A 133 -17.09 3.92 8.15
C LEU A 133 -18.37 3.38 8.79
N ASP A 134 -19.41 3.06 8.01
CA ASP A 134 -20.72 2.63 8.55
C ASP A 134 -20.62 1.35 9.38
N ASN A 135 -19.61 0.52 9.10
CA ASN A 135 -19.33 -0.73 9.82
C ASN A 135 -18.18 -0.63 10.82
N VAL A 136 -17.73 0.59 11.13
CA VAL A 136 -16.67 0.85 12.11
C VAL A 136 -17.31 1.27 13.42
N THR A 137 -17.00 0.58 14.51
CA THR A 137 -17.54 0.92 15.83
C THR A 137 -16.99 2.26 16.32
N GLN A 138 -17.65 2.90 17.29
CA GLN A 138 -17.16 4.16 17.87
C GLN A 138 -15.75 4.01 18.47
N SER A 139 -15.47 2.88 19.11
CA SER A 139 -14.13 2.59 19.66
C SER A 139 -13.08 2.44 18.57
N GLU A 140 -13.41 1.74 17.48
CA GLU A 140 -12.49 1.61 16.35
C GLU A 140 -12.28 2.95 15.65
N LEU A 141 -13.33 3.78 15.53
CA LEU A 141 -13.19 5.12 14.97
C LEU A 141 -12.31 6.01 15.86
N ALA A 142 -12.42 5.89 17.19
CA ALA A 142 -11.54 6.58 18.13
C ALA A 142 -10.09 6.12 17.98
N ASP A 143 -9.84 4.82 17.84
CA ASP A 143 -8.50 4.26 17.57
C ASP A 143 -7.94 4.77 16.24
N LEU A 144 -8.76 4.82 15.18
CA LEU A 144 -8.38 5.35 13.87
C LEU A 144 -8.01 6.85 13.95
N VAL A 145 -8.80 7.66 14.66
CA VAL A 145 -8.47 9.08 14.89
C VAL A 145 -7.20 9.22 15.72
N ALA A 146 -6.99 8.37 16.72
CA ALA A 146 -5.76 8.35 17.53
C ALA A 146 -4.53 8.07 16.66
N PHE A 147 -4.61 7.08 15.77
CA PHE A 147 -3.57 6.76 14.80
C PHE A 147 -3.25 7.92 13.87
N LEU A 148 -4.27 8.47 13.19
CA LEU A 148 -4.06 9.59 12.26
C LEU A 148 -3.50 10.83 12.98
N SER A 149 -3.91 11.07 14.23
CA SER A 149 -3.38 12.16 15.06
C SER A 149 -1.93 11.94 15.50
N ALA A 150 -1.47 10.68 15.56
CA ALA A 150 -0.10 10.32 15.92
C ALA A 150 0.88 10.44 14.74
N LEU A 151 0.40 10.30 13.50
CA LEU A 151 1.22 10.36 12.28
C LEU A 151 2.04 11.66 12.20
N GLY A 152 3.36 11.52 12.16
CA GLY A 152 4.30 12.63 12.11
C GLY A 152 4.52 13.38 13.43
N ARG A 153 3.90 12.93 14.54
CA ARG A 153 4.04 13.53 15.88
C ARG A 153 4.66 12.59 16.90
N VAL A 154 4.33 11.30 16.82
CA VAL A 154 4.79 10.27 17.75
C VAL A 154 5.91 9.48 17.05
N PRO A 155 7.09 9.27 17.65
CA PRO A 155 8.24 8.65 16.99
C PRO A 155 7.93 7.33 16.29
N GLU A 156 7.15 6.45 16.91
CA GLU A 156 6.72 5.16 16.36
C GLU A 156 5.83 5.30 15.10
N TYR A 157 5.22 6.47 14.92
CA TYR A 157 4.35 6.83 13.79
C TYR A 157 4.99 7.89 12.90
N THR A 158 6.32 7.94 12.86
CA THR A 158 7.10 8.70 11.88
C THR A 158 7.72 7.73 10.88
N VAL A 159 7.70 8.10 9.59
CA VAL A 159 8.30 7.27 8.54
C VAL A 159 9.82 7.44 8.59
N SER A 160 10.54 6.32 8.65
CA SER A 160 12.00 6.30 8.61
C SER A 160 12.54 6.90 7.30
N THR A 161 13.72 7.51 7.38
CA THR A 161 14.48 7.96 6.21
C THR A 161 15.42 6.88 5.65
N GLU A 162 15.56 5.76 6.37
CA GLU A 162 16.36 4.63 5.91
C GLU A 162 15.73 4.01 4.64
N PRO A 163 16.52 3.71 3.61
CA PRO A 163 16.00 3.07 2.42
C PRO A 163 15.49 1.66 2.74
N MET A 164 14.20 1.43 2.51
CA MET A 164 13.55 0.14 2.73
C MET A 164 12.37 -0.03 1.77
N LEU A 165 11.95 -1.28 1.56
CA LEU A 165 10.71 -1.57 0.86
C LEU A 165 9.52 -1.18 1.72
N ARG A 166 8.57 -0.50 1.07
CA ARG A 166 7.33 0.01 1.67
C ARG A 166 6.08 -0.56 1.02
N SER A 167 6.28 -1.19 -0.14
CA SER A 167 5.26 -1.83 -0.96
C SER A 167 5.85 -3.10 -1.56
N ILE A 168 5.12 -4.20 -1.41
CA ILE A 168 5.42 -5.51 -1.99
C ILE A 168 4.11 -6.09 -2.53
N GLU A 169 4.19 -7.26 -3.16
CA GLU A 169 3.03 -8.11 -3.36
C GLU A 169 3.17 -9.40 -2.54
N THR A 170 2.05 -9.92 -2.05
CA THR A 170 1.95 -11.23 -1.43
C THR A 170 1.13 -12.17 -2.30
N LEU A 171 1.52 -13.44 -2.35
CA LEU A 171 0.80 -14.45 -3.13
C LEU A 171 -0.56 -14.72 -2.48
N ILE A 172 -1.61 -14.79 -3.29
CA ILE A 172 -2.97 -15.12 -2.88
C ILE A 172 -3.13 -16.64 -2.87
N PHE A 173 -3.60 -17.18 -1.75
CA PHE A 173 -3.92 -18.59 -1.67
C PHE A 173 -5.15 -18.91 -2.52
N THR A 174 -4.97 -19.85 -3.44
CA THR A 174 -6.04 -20.52 -4.16
C THR A 174 -5.76 -22.01 -4.18
N ASN A 175 -6.79 -22.85 -4.34
CA ASN A 175 -6.57 -24.28 -4.48
C ASN A 175 -5.68 -24.60 -5.69
N GLU A 176 -5.83 -23.84 -6.78
CA GLU A 176 -5.05 -24.00 -8.00
C GLU A 176 -3.57 -23.65 -7.80
N SER A 177 -3.26 -22.51 -7.17
CA SER A 177 -1.88 -22.11 -6.87
C SER A 177 -1.21 -23.07 -5.89
N ASN A 178 -1.92 -23.51 -4.85
CA ASN A 178 -1.42 -24.49 -3.91
C ASN A 178 -1.14 -25.85 -4.60
N ASP A 179 -2.06 -26.35 -5.43
CA ASP A 179 -1.88 -27.59 -6.17
C ASP A 179 -0.72 -27.52 -7.16
N ARG A 180 -0.55 -26.37 -7.83
CA ARG A 180 0.54 -26.13 -8.77
C ARG A 180 1.89 -26.21 -8.09
N ILE A 181 2.05 -25.54 -6.95
CA ILE A 181 3.25 -25.59 -6.12
C ILE A 181 3.52 -27.04 -5.70
N ASN A 182 2.50 -27.78 -5.27
CA ASN A 182 2.64 -29.16 -4.78
C ASN A 182 3.04 -30.16 -5.85
N ARG A 183 2.56 -29.98 -7.09
CA ARG A 183 2.81 -30.90 -8.20
C ARG A 183 4.16 -30.70 -8.87
N THR A 184 4.78 -29.53 -8.71
CA THR A 184 5.98 -29.15 -9.47
C THR A 184 7.16 -28.82 -8.57
N SER A 185 7.20 -27.60 -8.04
CA SER A 185 8.24 -27.07 -7.16
C SER A 185 7.78 -25.70 -6.62
N THR A 186 8.43 -25.20 -5.55
CA THR A 186 8.35 -23.79 -5.15
C THR A 186 8.79 -22.85 -6.28
N ASP A 187 9.61 -23.31 -7.22
CA ASP A 187 10.05 -22.54 -8.39
C ASP A 187 8.89 -22.04 -9.27
N ALA A 188 7.74 -22.72 -9.24
CA ALA A 188 6.55 -22.29 -9.96
C ALA A 188 6.06 -20.91 -9.49
N VAL A 189 6.29 -20.55 -8.22
CA VAL A 189 5.90 -19.25 -7.65
C VAL A 189 6.57 -18.10 -8.40
N ALA A 190 7.83 -18.28 -8.83
CA ALA A 190 8.59 -17.24 -9.50
C ALA A 190 8.37 -17.18 -11.02
N ASN A 191 7.74 -18.20 -11.62
CA ASN A 191 7.71 -18.38 -13.08
C ASN A 191 6.30 -18.51 -13.68
N ASP A 192 5.29 -18.97 -12.93
CA ASP A 192 3.96 -19.27 -13.45
C ASP A 192 2.97 -18.11 -13.22
N ARG A 193 2.84 -17.21 -14.20
CA ARG A 193 2.01 -16.00 -14.08
C ARG A 193 0.51 -16.26 -14.21
N ASP A 194 0.13 -17.36 -14.85
CA ASP A 194 -1.28 -17.68 -15.10
C ASP A 194 -1.95 -18.17 -13.84
N VAL A 195 -1.24 -18.97 -13.04
CA VAL A 195 -1.74 -19.55 -11.80
C VAL A 195 -1.43 -18.69 -10.56
N MET A 196 -0.27 -18.04 -10.51
CA MET A 196 0.15 -17.29 -9.32
C MET A 196 -0.46 -15.90 -9.33
N LYS A 197 -1.53 -15.72 -8.55
CA LYS A 197 -2.19 -14.43 -8.34
C LYS A 197 -1.62 -13.73 -7.13
N TRP A 198 -1.25 -12.47 -7.32
CA TRP A 198 -0.58 -11.64 -6.33
C TRP A 198 -1.49 -10.47 -5.98
N ARG A 199 -1.42 -10.02 -4.73
CA ARG A 199 -2.07 -8.78 -4.28
C ARG A 199 -1.05 -7.83 -3.65
N PRO A 200 -1.23 -6.51 -3.79
CA PRO A 200 -0.42 -5.54 -3.08
C PRO A 200 -0.48 -5.72 -1.56
N LEU A 201 0.64 -5.47 -0.90
CA LEU A 201 0.77 -5.38 0.54
C LEU A 201 1.79 -4.30 0.87
N THR A 202 1.39 -3.34 1.69
CA THR A 202 2.29 -2.26 2.13
C THR A 202 2.87 -2.54 3.49
N SER A 203 3.96 -1.88 3.87
CA SER A 203 4.47 -1.94 5.25
C SER A 203 3.60 -1.10 6.20
N ARG A 204 3.75 -1.35 7.50
CA ARG A 204 3.33 -0.42 8.57
C ARG A 204 4.12 0.89 8.51
N VAL A 205 3.72 1.88 9.32
CA VAL A 205 4.41 3.17 9.43
C VAL A 205 5.88 2.97 9.78
N ASP A 206 6.17 2.07 10.73
CA ASP A 206 7.53 1.70 11.18
C ASP A 206 8.38 0.94 10.13
N GLY A 207 7.80 0.57 8.98
CA GLY A 207 8.50 -0.15 7.92
C GLY A 207 8.35 -1.67 7.95
N THR A 208 7.64 -2.21 8.94
CA THR A 208 7.48 -3.65 9.09
C THR A 208 6.34 -4.21 8.23
N PHE A 209 6.52 -5.41 7.71
CA PHE A 209 5.48 -6.25 7.12
C PHE A 209 5.02 -7.28 8.15
N VAL A 210 3.70 -7.52 8.19
CA VAL A 210 3.08 -8.42 9.17
C VAL A 210 2.81 -9.77 8.50
N ILE A 211 3.46 -10.84 8.98
CA ILE A 211 3.32 -12.18 8.39
C ILE A 211 1.87 -12.70 8.41
N GLN A 212 1.07 -12.27 9.39
CA GLN A 212 -0.34 -12.63 9.51
C GLN A 212 -1.23 -11.98 8.42
N GLU A 213 -0.76 -10.92 7.76
CA GLU A 213 -1.45 -10.30 6.61
C GLU A 213 -1.15 -11.03 5.28
N MET A 214 -0.30 -12.06 5.31
CA MET A 214 0.07 -12.87 4.16
C MET A 214 -0.62 -14.23 4.21
N ASP A 215 -1.00 -14.76 3.05
CA ASP A 215 -1.64 -16.07 2.96
C ASP A 215 -0.61 -17.19 3.17
N ALA A 216 -1.04 -18.30 3.78
CA ALA A 216 -0.18 -19.43 4.08
C ALA A 216 -0.43 -20.58 3.10
N PHE A 217 0.64 -21.07 2.48
CA PHE A 217 0.66 -22.24 1.62
C PHE A 217 1.18 -23.43 2.40
N LYS A 218 0.50 -24.57 2.30
CA LYS A 218 0.91 -25.80 2.99
C LYS A 218 1.03 -26.92 1.98
N GLN A 219 2.28 -27.22 1.63
CA GLN A 219 2.55 -28.14 0.54
C GLN A 219 2.31 -29.60 0.90
N HIS A 220 2.70 -29.97 2.12
CA HIS A 220 2.52 -31.29 2.68
C HIS A 220 2.29 -31.19 4.19
N ARG A 221 1.84 -32.28 4.83
CA ARG A 221 1.66 -32.33 6.30
C ARG A 221 2.95 -32.03 7.07
N THR A 222 4.10 -32.35 6.47
CA THR A 222 5.45 -32.22 7.05
C THR A 222 6.17 -30.95 6.64
N THR A 223 5.68 -30.23 5.63
CA THR A 223 6.28 -28.96 5.20
C THR A 223 5.76 -27.84 6.08
N PRO A 224 6.63 -26.91 6.54
CA PRO A 224 6.18 -25.72 7.24
C PRO A 224 5.20 -24.92 6.36
N PRO A 225 4.22 -24.23 6.97
CA PRO A 225 3.40 -23.27 6.24
C PRO A 225 4.28 -22.10 5.76
N THR A 226 4.23 -21.81 4.46
CA THR A 226 5.09 -20.83 3.80
C THR A 226 4.25 -19.69 3.24
N SER A 227 4.72 -18.45 3.38
CA SER A 227 4.16 -17.29 2.66
C SER A 227 5.11 -16.86 1.57
N PHE A 228 4.61 -16.28 0.49
CA PHE A 228 5.44 -15.79 -0.60
C PHE A 228 5.21 -14.31 -0.83
N ILE A 229 6.32 -13.58 -0.97
CA ILE A 229 6.29 -12.17 -1.32
C ILE A 229 7.13 -11.90 -2.56
N ARG A 230 6.78 -10.85 -3.29
CA ARG A 230 7.47 -10.41 -4.49
C ARG A 230 7.57 -8.90 -4.52
N PHE A 231 8.68 -8.40 -5.06
CA PHE A 231 8.90 -6.97 -5.24
C PHE A 231 9.89 -6.73 -6.38
N GLN A 232 9.89 -5.51 -6.90
CA GLN A 232 10.86 -5.05 -7.89
C GLN A 232 11.82 -4.05 -7.26
N VAL A 233 13.08 -4.14 -7.66
CA VAL A 233 14.12 -3.18 -7.30
C VAL A 233 14.89 -2.74 -8.53
N SER A 234 15.30 -1.49 -8.54
CA SER A 234 16.20 -0.94 -9.56
C SER A 234 17.61 -0.85 -8.99
N VAL A 235 18.58 -1.41 -9.71
CA VAL A 235 19.99 -1.42 -9.33
C VAL A 235 20.81 -0.59 -10.31
N ALA A 236 21.42 0.48 -9.83
CA ALA A 236 22.27 1.33 -10.66
C ALA A 236 23.54 0.62 -11.14
N PHE A 237 24.14 1.10 -12.24
CA PHE A 237 25.41 0.55 -12.74
C PHE A 237 26.54 0.79 -11.73
N GLY A 238 27.27 -0.27 -11.36
CA GLY A 238 28.38 -0.19 -10.40
C GLY A 238 27.95 -0.03 -8.94
N ALA A 239 26.65 -0.14 -8.66
CA ALA A 239 26.10 -0.17 -7.31
C ALA A 239 26.52 -1.46 -6.59
N ASP A 240 26.78 -1.39 -5.29
CA ASP A 240 27.02 -2.53 -4.41
C ASP A 240 25.71 -2.93 -3.71
N ALA A 241 24.71 -3.22 -4.54
CA ALA A 241 23.30 -3.28 -4.17
C ALA A 241 22.98 -4.54 -3.34
N ARG A 242 22.56 -4.38 -2.09
CA ARG A 242 22.18 -5.50 -1.22
C ARG A 242 20.83 -5.27 -0.56
N LEU A 243 20.16 -6.37 -0.22
CA LEU A 243 18.92 -6.38 0.55
C LEU A 243 19.22 -6.80 1.99
N ASP A 244 18.54 -6.19 2.95
CA ASP A 244 18.62 -6.58 4.36
C ASP A 244 17.27 -7.11 4.83
N PHE A 245 17.21 -8.37 5.21
CA PHE A 245 15.99 -9.04 5.65
C PHE A 245 16.35 -10.22 6.57
N PRO A 246 15.40 -10.71 7.39
CA PRO A 246 15.67 -11.76 8.37
C PRO A 246 16.33 -13.00 7.77
N SER A 247 17.29 -13.57 8.49
CA SER A 247 18.07 -14.74 8.05
C SER A 247 17.22 -16.01 7.89
N GLU A 248 16.08 -16.05 8.57
CA GLU A 248 15.02 -17.06 8.55
C GLU A 248 14.40 -17.19 7.15
N ILE A 249 14.46 -16.14 6.33
CA ILE A 249 14.13 -16.19 4.92
C ILE A 249 15.33 -16.81 4.19
N SER A 250 15.17 -18.07 3.79
CA SER A 250 16.24 -18.91 3.22
C SER A 250 16.05 -19.25 1.75
N GLU A 251 14.84 -19.09 1.21
CA GLU A 251 14.50 -19.34 -0.20
C GLU A 251 14.19 -18.03 -0.94
N ALA A 252 14.83 -17.85 -2.10
CA ALA A 252 14.64 -16.68 -2.94
C ALA A 252 14.79 -17.00 -4.43
N TRP A 253 14.19 -16.15 -5.26
CA TRP A 253 14.39 -16.14 -6.71
C TRP A 253 14.66 -14.72 -7.19
N VAL A 254 15.59 -14.58 -8.13
CA VAL A 254 15.85 -13.33 -8.85
C VAL A 254 15.56 -13.57 -10.33
N ASP A 255 14.59 -12.81 -10.87
CA ASP A 255 14.13 -12.94 -12.25
C ASP A 255 13.75 -14.38 -12.63
N GLY A 256 13.03 -15.06 -11.74
CA GLY A 256 12.58 -16.44 -11.92
C GLY A 256 13.63 -17.51 -11.59
N LYS A 257 14.89 -17.13 -11.35
CA LYS A 257 16.00 -18.07 -11.09
C LYS A 257 16.20 -18.30 -9.60
N PRO A 258 16.23 -19.56 -9.13
CA PRO A 258 16.56 -19.88 -7.74
C PRO A 258 17.90 -19.26 -7.36
N THR A 259 17.93 -18.54 -6.25
CA THR A 259 19.09 -17.79 -5.76
C THR A 259 19.22 -18.01 -4.26
N PRO A 260 20.41 -18.34 -3.72
CA PRO A 260 20.59 -18.46 -2.28
C PRO A 260 20.19 -17.14 -1.58
N ALA A 261 19.19 -17.16 -0.68
CA ALA A 261 18.72 -15.92 -0.04
C ALA A 261 19.83 -15.19 0.72
N ALA A 262 20.81 -15.93 1.25
CA ALA A 262 22.00 -15.36 1.88
C ALA A 262 22.84 -14.51 0.93
N SER A 263 22.93 -14.87 -0.36
CA SER A 263 23.71 -14.09 -1.32
C SER A 263 23.08 -12.72 -1.58
N LEU A 264 21.75 -12.57 -1.46
CA LEU A 264 21.08 -11.27 -1.60
C LEU A 264 21.45 -10.27 -0.48
N ARG A 265 21.96 -10.79 0.65
CA ARG A 265 22.43 -10.00 1.80
C ARG A 265 23.92 -9.69 1.77
N THR A 266 24.71 -10.49 1.05
CA THR A 266 26.18 -10.40 1.07
C THR A 266 26.78 -9.98 -0.26
N GLU A 267 26.17 -10.38 -1.36
CA GLU A 267 26.64 -10.12 -2.72
C GLU A 267 25.80 -9.02 -3.38
N SER A 268 26.41 -8.28 -4.29
CA SER A 268 25.69 -7.25 -5.03
C SER A 268 24.70 -7.85 -6.01
N LEU A 269 23.46 -7.35 -5.98
CA LEU A 269 22.44 -7.62 -6.97
C LEU A 269 22.91 -7.17 -8.37
N PRO A 270 22.53 -7.90 -9.43
CA PRO A 270 22.86 -7.49 -10.80
C PRO A 270 22.15 -6.19 -11.19
N LYS A 271 22.82 -5.32 -11.95
CA LYS A 271 22.28 -4.02 -12.43
C LYS A 271 20.95 -4.12 -13.17
N GLY A 272 20.14 -3.07 -13.15
CA GLY A 272 18.85 -2.98 -13.85
C GLY A 272 17.67 -3.31 -12.94
N GLU A 273 16.49 -3.41 -13.54
CA GLU A 273 15.27 -3.83 -12.85
C GLU A 273 15.33 -5.33 -12.54
N ARG A 274 15.10 -5.68 -11.27
CA ARG A 274 15.13 -7.05 -10.77
C ARG A 274 13.86 -7.37 -10.04
N THR A 275 13.22 -8.48 -10.42
CA THR A 275 12.11 -9.05 -9.67
C THR A 275 12.67 -10.05 -8.67
N VAL A 276 12.41 -9.80 -7.38
CA VAL A 276 12.81 -10.69 -6.30
C VAL A 276 11.56 -11.34 -5.72
N VAL A 277 11.61 -12.65 -5.54
CA VAL A 277 10.59 -13.44 -4.85
C VAL A 277 11.25 -14.05 -3.61
N LEU A 278 10.60 -13.96 -2.46
CA LEU A 278 11.06 -14.58 -1.20
C LEU A 278 10.02 -15.56 -0.69
N ALA A 279 10.46 -16.73 -0.22
CA ALA A 279 9.61 -17.65 0.55
C ALA A 279 9.91 -17.51 2.04
N ILE A 280 8.85 -17.40 2.83
CA ILE A 280 8.92 -17.14 4.27
C ILE A 280 8.35 -18.34 5.01
N ASP A 281 9.21 -19.10 5.69
CA ASP A 281 8.79 -20.13 6.63
C ASP A 281 8.15 -19.47 7.86
N ARG A 282 6.83 -19.64 8.02
CA ARG A 282 6.05 -19.02 9.09
C ARG A 282 6.29 -19.64 10.46
N THR A 283 7.04 -20.74 10.54
CA THR A 283 7.47 -21.35 11.81
C THR A 283 8.75 -20.73 12.32
N LEU A 284 9.58 -20.18 11.43
CA LEU A 284 10.83 -19.50 11.76
C LEU A 284 10.61 -17.99 11.92
N LEU A 285 9.84 -17.36 11.03
CA LEU A 285 9.54 -15.93 11.10
C LEU A 285 8.09 -15.69 11.52
N THR A 286 7.91 -15.32 12.79
CA THR A 286 6.58 -15.09 13.40
C THR A 286 6.32 -13.62 13.73
N MET A 287 7.38 -12.81 13.81
CA MET A 287 7.34 -11.39 14.14
C MET A 287 7.30 -10.53 12.86
N PRO A 288 6.80 -9.28 12.96
CA PRO A 288 6.93 -8.32 11.87
C PRO A 288 8.39 -8.10 11.47
N PHE A 289 8.64 -7.83 10.19
CA PHE A 289 9.99 -7.71 9.64
C PHE A 289 10.10 -6.61 8.60
N THR A 290 11.30 -6.06 8.40
CA THR A 290 11.60 -5.07 7.36
C THR A 290 12.34 -5.72 6.20
N ILE A 291 12.37 -5.03 5.06
CA ILE A 291 13.30 -5.32 3.96
C ILE A 291 14.06 -4.04 3.64
N GLY A 292 15.25 -3.90 4.22
CA GLY A 292 16.17 -2.79 3.99
C GLY A 292 16.80 -2.83 2.61
N LEU A 293 17.12 -1.66 2.09
CA LEU A 293 17.77 -1.44 0.80
C LEU A 293 19.11 -0.75 1.04
N SER A 294 20.19 -1.27 0.46
CA SER A 294 21.52 -0.68 0.66
C SER A 294 22.37 -0.69 -0.61
N GLY A 295 23.38 0.19 -0.64
CA GLY A 295 24.39 0.19 -1.69
C GLY A 295 23.89 0.59 -3.08
N GLY A 296 22.88 1.44 -3.17
CA GLY A 296 22.39 2.01 -4.44
C GLY A 296 21.24 1.24 -5.11
N VAL A 297 20.64 0.29 -4.39
CA VAL A 297 19.35 -0.31 -4.76
C VAL A 297 18.20 0.59 -4.31
N VAL A 298 17.20 0.75 -5.17
CA VAL A 298 15.97 1.48 -4.85
C VAL A 298 14.75 0.62 -5.15
N ALA A 299 13.67 0.82 -4.40
CA ALA A 299 12.39 0.18 -4.70
C ALA A 299 11.91 0.62 -6.09
N ALA A 300 11.36 -0.32 -6.86
CA ALA A 300 10.72 -0.04 -8.14
C ALA A 300 9.26 -0.48 -8.10
N GLU A 301 8.40 0.19 -8.87
CA GLU A 301 7.00 -0.21 -9.02
C GLU A 301 6.90 -1.53 -9.78
N LEU A 302 6.09 -2.45 -9.27
CA LEU A 302 5.81 -3.73 -9.91
C LEU A 302 5.03 -3.48 -11.20
N LYS A 303 5.71 -3.66 -12.34
CA LYS A 303 5.10 -3.66 -13.69
C LYS A 303 4.49 -5.02 -14.05
#